data_AF-A0A8T4SW91-F1
#
_entry.id   AF-A0A8T4SW91-F1
#
_cell.length_a   1.000
_cell.length_b   1.000
_cell.length_c   1.000
_cell.angle_alpha   90.00
_cell.angle_beta   90.00
_cell.angle_gamma   90.00
#
_symmetry.space_group_name_H-M   'P 1'
#
loop_
_entity.id
_entity.type
_entity.pdbx_description
1 polymer ?
#
loop_
_entity_poly.entity_id
_entity_poly.type
_entity_poly.pdbx_seq_one_letter_code
_entity_poly.pdbx_strand_id
1 'polypeptide(L)'
;MVKTITIMDDAYEALKSKKAKDESFSDTIRKVCSTKKIEWDQWFGILKGGEARAKEMQKATKKLRIKTSQDINKRIQGVKKHDATA
;
A
#
# COMPACT_ATOMS: atom_id res chain seq x y z
N MET A 1 -7.22 -20.69 -13.83
CA MET A 1 -5.96 -21.01 -14.56
C MET A 1 -4.80 -20.52 -13.72
N VAL A 2 -3.82 -21.37 -13.46
CA VAL A 2 -2.56 -20.99 -12.79
C VAL A 2 -1.53 -20.57 -13.83
N LYS A 3 -0.71 -19.56 -13.50
CA LYS A 3 0.40 -19.10 -14.32
C LYS A 3 1.66 -19.14 -13.46
N THR A 4 2.73 -19.72 -13.98
CA THR A 4 4.05 -19.71 -13.35
C THR A 4 4.77 -18.43 -13.75
N ILE A 5 5.27 -17.70 -12.76
CA ILE A 5 6.11 -16.52 -12.96
C ILE A 5 7.38 -16.69 -12.13
N THR A 6 8.51 -16.34 -12.70
CA THR A 6 9.77 -16.23 -11.95
C THR A 6 9.87 -14.81 -11.42
N ILE A 7 10.21 -14.66 -10.14
CA ILE A 7 10.43 -13.38 -9.50
C ILE A 7 11.78 -13.40 -8.79
N MET A 8 12.35 -12.22 -8.53
CA MET A 8 13.56 -12.09 -7.73
C MET A 8 13.30 -12.51 -6.28
N ASP A 9 14.34 -12.99 -5.59
CA ASP A 9 14.24 -13.48 -4.22
C ASP A 9 13.77 -12.39 -3.24
N ASP A 10 14.22 -11.15 -3.44
CA ASP A 10 13.80 -10.00 -2.64
C ASP A 10 12.29 -9.70 -2.80
N ALA A 11 11.77 -9.82 -4.02
CA ALA A 11 10.35 -9.69 -4.30
C ALA A 11 9.53 -10.84 -3.68
N TYR A 12 10.07 -12.06 -3.69
CA TYR A 12 9.44 -13.21 -3.03
C TYR A 12 9.32 -12.99 -1.52
N GLU A 13 10.41 -12.63 -0.85
CA GLU A 13 10.41 -12.39 0.60
C GLU A 13 9.53 -11.17 0.97
N ALA A 14 9.49 -10.14 0.11
CA ALA A 14 8.56 -9.03 0.29
C ALA A 14 7.09 -9.47 0.23
N LEU A 15 6.72 -10.34 -0.73
CA LEU A 15 5.36 -10.89 -0.81
C LEU A 15 5.04 -11.78 0.39
N LYS A 16 5.98 -12.62 0.80
CA LYS A 16 5.84 -13.52 1.94
C LYS A 16 5.60 -12.76 3.24
N SER A 17 6.29 -11.63 3.44
CA SER A 17 6.07 -10.75 4.61
C SER A 17 4.67 -10.10 4.65
N LYS A 18 4.00 -9.96 3.50
CA LYS A 18 2.67 -9.33 3.36
C LYS A 18 1.52 -10.34 3.33
N LYS A 19 1.83 -11.62 3.17
CA LYS A 19 0.88 -12.73 3.09
C LYS A 19 0.42 -13.10 4.50
N ALA A 20 -0.89 -13.10 4.74
CA ALA A 20 -1.43 -13.64 6.00
C ALA A 20 -1.29 -15.17 6.08
N LYS A 21 -1.36 -15.74 7.30
CA LYS A 21 -1.12 -17.16 7.57
C LYS A 21 -1.89 -18.08 6.60
N ASP A 22 -3.17 -17.78 6.38
CA ASP A 22 -4.09 -18.60 5.57
C ASP A 22 -4.41 -17.98 4.19
N GLU A 23 -3.70 -16.91 3.79
CA GLU A 23 -3.89 -16.24 2.49
C GLU A 23 -2.98 -16.87 1.42
N SER A 24 -3.43 -17.03 0.16
CA SER A 24 -2.55 -17.50 -0.92
C SER A 24 -1.67 -16.37 -1.47
N PHE A 25 -0.53 -16.70 -2.10
CA PHE A 25 0.28 -15.68 -2.79
C PHE A 25 -0.51 -14.96 -3.89
N SER A 26 -1.40 -15.66 -4.58
CA SER A 26 -2.27 -15.05 -5.59
C SER A 26 -3.23 -14.03 -4.97
N ASP A 27 -3.75 -14.28 -3.77
CA ASP A 27 -4.59 -13.32 -3.04
C ASP A 27 -3.77 -12.13 -2.55
N THR A 28 -2.56 -12.35 -2.06
CA THR A 28 -1.66 -11.25 -1.68
C THR A 28 -1.30 -10.38 -2.89
N ILE A 29 -0.94 -10.99 -4.03
CA ILE A 29 -0.68 -10.25 -5.29
C ILE A 29 -1.93 -9.49 -5.70
N ARG A 30 -3.10 -10.15 -5.68
CA ARG A 30 -4.36 -9.49 -5.98
C ARG A 30 -4.57 -8.33 -5.03
N LYS A 31 -4.44 -8.46 -3.71
CA LYS A 31 -4.59 -7.37 -2.72
C LYS A 31 -3.65 -6.20 -2.97
N VAL A 32 -2.37 -6.49 -3.24
CA VAL A 32 -1.34 -5.46 -3.53
C VAL A 32 -1.65 -4.75 -4.85
N CYS A 33 -2.08 -5.47 -5.89
CA CYS A 33 -2.47 -4.87 -7.17
C CYS A 33 -3.89 -4.27 -7.14
N SER A 34 -4.74 -4.73 -6.21
CA SER A 34 -6.12 -4.31 -5.96
C SER A 34 -6.20 -3.17 -4.96
N THR A 35 -5.09 -2.50 -4.65
CA THR A 35 -5.13 -1.04 -4.53
C THR A 35 -5.53 -0.43 -5.88
N LYS A 36 -6.71 -0.82 -6.39
CA LYS A 36 -7.56 0.07 -7.14
C LYS A 36 -7.55 1.35 -6.34
N LYS A 37 -7.25 2.45 -7.04
CA LYS A 37 -7.77 3.75 -6.66
C LYS A 37 -9.19 3.46 -6.17
N ILE A 38 -9.46 3.69 -4.88
CA ILE A 38 -10.84 3.91 -4.49
C ILE A 38 -11.23 5.04 -5.42
N GLU A 39 -12.00 4.72 -6.44
CA GLU A 39 -12.59 5.74 -7.29
C GLU A 39 -13.67 6.30 -6.36
N TRP A 40 -13.24 7.32 -5.60
CA TRP A 40 -14.04 7.98 -4.57
C TRP A 40 -15.34 8.54 -5.18
N ASP A 41 -15.39 8.57 -6.51
CA ASP A 41 -16.53 8.90 -7.30
C ASP A 41 -17.72 7.96 -7.20
N GLN A 42 -17.46 6.67 -7.02
CA GLN A 42 -18.51 5.68 -6.80
C GLN A 42 -19.16 5.82 -5.42
N TRP A 43 -18.57 6.62 -4.52
CA TRP A 43 -19.04 6.84 -3.15
C TRP A 43 -19.56 8.26 -2.90
N PHE A 44 -19.63 9.13 -3.93
CA PHE A 44 -20.07 10.52 -3.80
C PHE A 44 -21.48 10.67 -3.21
N GLY A 45 -22.37 9.69 -3.42
CA GLY A 45 -23.73 9.71 -2.90
C GLY A 45 -23.83 9.72 -1.37
N ILE A 46 -22.80 9.27 -0.65
CA ILE A 46 -22.75 9.22 0.81
C ILE A 46 -22.11 10.48 1.40
N LEU A 47 -21.37 11.25 0.60
CA LEU A 47 -20.64 12.42 1.05
C LEU A 47 -21.46 13.70 0.79
N LYS A 48 -21.82 14.43 1.86
CA LYS A 48 -22.36 15.79 1.72
C LYS A 48 -21.35 16.65 0.93
N GLY A 49 -21.73 17.07 -0.27
CA GLY A 49 -20.87 17.83 -1.20
C GLY A 49 -20.46 17.08 -2.48
N GLY A 50 -20.89 15.82 -2.66
CA GLY A 50 -20.81 15.10 -3.94
C GLY A 50 -19.40 15.00 -4.53
N GLU A 51 -19.29 15.17 -5.85
CA GLU A 51 -18.06 14.92 -6.60
C GLU A 51 -16.85 15.74 -6.13
N ALA A 52 -17.07 17.03 -5.91
CA ALA A 52 -16.01 17.94 -5.49
C ALA A 52 -15.41 17.51 -4.14
N ARG A 53 -16.26 17.16 -3.17
CA ARG A 53 -15.84 16.79 -1.82
C ARG A 53 -14.98 15.53 -1.80
N ALA A 54 -15.33 14.49 -2.56
CA ALA A 54 -14.50 13.29 -2.54
C ALA A 54 -13.23 13.40 -3.41
N LYS A 55 -13.20 14.27 -4.43
CA LYS A 55 -11.93 14.66 -5.08
C LYS A 55 -10.98 15.33 -4.08
N GLU A 56 -11.49 16.20 -3.20
CA GLU A 56 -10.68 16.80 -2.13
C GLU A 56 -10.18 15.76 -1.12
N MET A 57 -11.05 14.88 -0.63
CA MET A 57 -10.66 13.80 0.29
C MET A 57 -9.64 12.85 -0.32
N GLN A 58 -9.79 12.50 -1.61
CA GLN A 58 -8.82 11.67 -2.32
C GLN A 58 -7.45 12.33 -2.35
N LYS A 59 -7.39 13.64 -2.66
CA LYS A 59 -6.15 14.43 -2.65
C LYS A 59 -5.53 14.47 -1.25
N ALA A 60 -6.32 14.73 -0.21
CA ALA A 60 -5.84 14.79 1.17
C ALA A 60 -5.29 13.43 1.63
N THR A 61 -6.01 12.34 1.37
CA THR A 61 -5.60 10.98 1.71
C THR A 61 -4.30 10.58 1.00
N LYS A 62 -4.16 10.94 -0.29
CA LYS A 62 -2.94 10.69 -1.05
C LYS A 62 -1.73 11.43 -0.44
N LYS A 63 -1.90 12.70 -0.08
CA LYS A 63 -0.84 13.50 0.59
C LYS A 63 -0.43 12.88 1.92
N LEU A 64 -1.40 12.48 2.74
CA LEU A 64 -1.14 11.82 4.03
C LEU A 64 -0.36 10.52 3.85
N ARG A 65 -0.78 9.63 2.93
CA ARG A 65 -0.06 8.38 2.65
C ARG A 65 1.40 8.61 2.26
N ILE A 66 1.67 9.59 1.39
CA ILE A 66 3.04 9.92 0.97
C ILE A 66 3.85 10.39 2.19
N LYS A 67 3.31 11.32 2.97
CA LYS A 67 3.99 11.86 4.16
C LYS A 67 4.26 10.76 5.19
N THR A 68 3.28 9.94 5.52
CA THR A 68 3.43 8.81 6.44
C THR A 68 4.48 7.82 5.94
N SER A 69 4.48 7.47 4.65
CA SER A 69 5.49 6.58 4.08
C SER A 69 6.90 7.17 4.17
N GLN A 70 7.06 8.47 3.92
CA GLN A 70 8.34 9.16 4.06
C GLN A 70 8.82 9.18 5.51
N ASP A 71 7.92 9.48 6.46
CA ASP A 71 8.25 9.53 7.88
C ASP A 71 8.64 8.15 8.43
N ILE A 72 7.93 7.09 8.01
CA ILE A 72 8.30 5.70 8.35
C ILE A 72 9.68 5.35 7.79
N ASN A 73 9.95 5.67 6.51
CA ASN A 73 11.26 5.39 5.90
C ASN A 73 12.39 6.13 6.61
N LYS A 74 12.19 7.40 7.00
CA LYS A 74 13.17 8.16 7.80
C LYS A 74 13.46 7.48 9.13
N ARG A 75 12.43 7.02 9.84
CA ARG A 75 12.59 6.28 11.10
C ARG A 75 13.36 4.98 10.91
N ILE A 76 13.04 4.20 9.88
CA ILE A 76 13.74 2.95 9.54
C ILE A 76 15.23 3.22 9.24
N GLN A 77 15.54 4.28 8.48
CA GLN A 77 16.93 4.67 8.22
C GLN A 77 17.66 5.12 9.48
N GLY A 78 16.98 5.80 10.41
CA GLY A 78 17.54 6.17 11.71
C GLY A 78 17.91 4.95 12.55
N VAL A 79 17.02 3.95 12.62
CA VAL A 79 17.28 2.68 13.32
C VAL A 79 18.47 1.93 12.70
N LYS A 80 18.49 1.77 11.37
CA LYS A 80 19.61 1.12 10.67
C LYS A 80 20.96 1.80 10.90
N LYS A 81 21.00 3.12 11.06
CA LYS A 81 22.23 3.85 11.36
C LYS A 81 22.71 3.61 12.78
N HIS A 82 21.80 3.55 13.75
CA HIS A 82 22.12 3.25 15.14
C HIS A 82 22.72 1.84 15.29
N ASP A 83 22.11 0.84 14.64
CA ASP A 83 22.56 -0.56 14.68
C ASP A 83 23.88 -0.81 13.94
N ALA A 84 24.31 0.10 13.06
CA ALA A 84 25.60 0.02 12.36
C ALA A 84 26.76 0.69 13.11
N THR A 85 26.46 1.42 14.19
CA THR A 85 27.44 2.13 15.03
C THR A 85 27.60 1.55 16.44
N ALA A 86 26.82 0.51 16.76
CA ALA A 86 26.92 -0.30 17.99
C ALA A 86 27.63 -1.61 17.70
#